data_AF-A0A950FWX9-F1
#
_entry.id   AF-A0A950FWX9-F1
#
_cell.length_a   1.000
_cell.length_b   1.000
_cell.length_c   1.000
_cell.angle_alpha   90.00
_cell.angle_beta   90.00
_cell.angle_gamma   90.00
#
_symmetry.space_group_name_H-M   'P 1'
#
loop_
_entity.id
_entity.type
_entity.pdbx_description
1 polymer ?
#
loop_
_entity_poly.entity_id
_entity_poly.type
_entity_poly.pdbx_seq_one_letter_code
_entity_poly.pdbx_strand_id
1 'polypeptide(L)'
;MKSCLLLVFALTSASSFAADTMKFVAPDKSSTLVVDKSGKRDIIELKTGKKVHRLFYEDLDSIFKPKIAEAFNASLNKVGKIVLPTFTSASWTSSEEVEIKGESSVTINDANEEFTFTASVSKLGHVNHLSVLPRK
;
A
#
# COMPACT_ATOMS: atom_id res chain seq x y z
N MET A 1 41.42 -52.01 5.83
CA MET A 1 39.97 -51.75 5.92
C MET A 1 39.80 -50.24 6.08
N LYS A 2 39.24 -49.58 5.07
CA LYS A 2 39.15 -48.11 4.98
C LYS A 2 37.77 -47.68 5.48
N SER A 3 37.75 -46.96 6.60
CA SER A 3 36.57 -46.29 7.11
C SER A 3 36.93 -44.83 7.32
N CYS A 4 36.33 -43.92 6.56
CA CYS A 4 36.03 -42.61 7.11
C CYS A 4 34.88 -41.94 6.35
N LEU A 5 34.03 -41.33 7.16
CA LEU A 5 32.67 -40.90 6.93
C LEU A 5 32.50 -39.92 5.76
N LEU A 6 31.44 -40.16 4.98
CA LEU A 6 30.83 -39.17 4.09
C LEU A 6 30.17 -38.07 4.93
N LEU A 7 30.76 -36.87 4.88
CA LEU A 7 30.19 -35.65 5.45
C LEU A 7 29.07 -35.16 4.51
N VAL A 8 27.81 -35.46 4.84
CA VAL A 8 26.65 -34.90 4.14
C VAL A 8 26.51 -33.44 4.58
N PHE A 9 26.98 -32.52 3.74
CA PHE A 9 26.69 -31.09 3.87
C PHE A 9 25.17 -30.90 3.72
N ALA A 10 24.49 -30.66 4.84
CA ALA A 10 23.12 -30.19 4.84
C ALA A 10 23.11 -28.79 4.19
N LEU A 11 22.64 -28.73 2.94
CA LEU A 11 22.19 -27.48 2.34
C LEU A 11 20.94 -27.02 3.10
N THR A 12 21.16 -26.29 4.19
CA THR A 12 20.15 -25.37 4.72
C THR A 12 19.91 -24.31 3.65
N SER A 13 18.89 -24.51 2.84
CA SER A 13 18.23 -23.45 2.10
C SER A 13 17.71 -22.47 3.15
N ALA A 14 18.51 -21.45 3.46
CA ALA A 14 18.02 -20.28 4.15
C ALA A 14 16.92 -19.68 3.26
N SER A 15 15.67 -19.91 3.64
CA SER A 15 14.54 -19.14 3.14
C SER A 15 14.77 -17.70 3.54
N SER A 16 15.41 -16.96 2.63
CA SER A 16 15.43 -15.50 2.65
C SER A 16 13.97 -15.04 2.55
N PHE A 17 13.32 -14.84 3.70
CA PHE A 17 12.20 -13.92 3.79
C PHE A 17 12.78 -12.53 3.52
N ALA A 18 12.92 -12.20 2.24
CA ALA A 18 13.16 -10.83 1.82
C ALA A 18 11.91 -10.06 2.26
N ALA A 19 12.02 -9.39 3.40
CA ALA A 19 11.13 -8.34 3.82
C ALA A 19 11.23 -7.23 2.76
N ASP A 20 10.45 -7.37 1.68
CA ASP A 20 10.56 -6.55 0.47
C ASP A 20 10.08 -5.12 0.75
N THR A 21 11.00 -4.31 1.27
CA THR A 21 10.82 -2.86 1.30
C THR A 21 11.07 -2.33 -0.11
N MET A 22 10.01 -1.90 -0.77
CA MET A 22 10.08 -1.27 -2.09
C MET A 22 10.31 0.24 -1.95
N LYS A 23 11.07 0.82 -2.88
CA LYS A 23 11.37 2.25 -2.91
C LYS A 23 11.11 2.81 -4.31
N PHE A 24 10.32 3.87 -4.38
CA PHE A 24 10.03 4.62 -5.60
C PHE A 24 10.56 6.04 -5.42
N VAL A 25 11.69 6.34 -6.05
CA VAL A 25 12.39 7.62 -5.90
C VAL A 25 11.79 8.64 -6.88
N ALA A 26 11.54 9.86 -6.40
CA ALA A 26 11.05 10.95 -7.24
C ALA A 26 12.07 11.31 -8.35
N PRO A 27 11.62 11.81 -9.52
CA PRO A 27 12.52 12.20 -10.62
C PRO A 27 13.64 13.17 -10.21
N ASP A 28 13.34 14.11 -9.32
CA ASP A 28 14.27 15.10 -8.79
C ASP A 28 15.09 14.60 -7.58
N LYS A 29 14.82 13.37 -7.13
CA LYS A 29 15.40 12.72 -5.94
C LYS A 29 15.11 13.44 -4.61
N SER A 30 14.16 14.37 -4.57
CA SER A 30 13.82 15.12 -3.35
C SER A 30 12.95 14.32 -2.38
N SER A 31 12.21 13.35 -2.91
CA SER A 31 11.25 12.52 -2.16
C SER A 31 11.38 11.05 -2.55
N THR A 32 10.95 10.17 -1.67
CA THR A 32 10.91 8.72 -1.91
C THR A 32 9.66 8.12 -1.27
N LEU A 33 8.86 7.43 -2.08
CA LEU A 33 7.81 6.56 -1.57
C LEU A 33 8.45 5.23 -1.15
N VAL A 34 8.20 4.82 0.08
CA VAL A 34 8.67 3.57 0.66
C VAL A 34 7.46 2.71 0.99
N VAL A 35 7.48 1.46 0.55
CA VAL A 35 6.44 0.48 0.85
C VAL A 35 7.07 -0.67 1.61
N ASP A 36 6.71 -0.84 2.86
CA ASP A 36 7.15 -1.95 3.69
C ASP A 36 6.05 -3.03 3.74
N LYS A 37 6.37 -4.21 3.21
CA LYS A 37 5.50 -5.40 3.18
C LYS A 37 5.90 -6.48 4.19
N SER A 38 6.82 -6.19 5.09
CA SER A 38 7.34 -7.16 6.07
C SER A 38 6.34 -7.53 7.17
N GLY A 39 5.37 -6.64 7.42
CA GLY A 39 4.35 -6.82 8.44
C GLY A 39 3.10 -7.56 7.95
N LYS A 40 2.11 -7.67 8.84
CA LYS A 40 0.76 -8.18 8.48
C LYS A 40 0.00 -7.27 7.51
N ARG A 41 0.47 -6.03 7.32
CA ARG A 41 -0.17 -4.98 6.53
C ARG A 41 0.92 -4.15 5.89
N ASP A 42 0.64 -3.68 4.68
CA ASP A 42 1.53 -2.79 3.97
C ASP A 42 1.60 -1.44 4.68
N ILE A 43 2.81 -0.91 4.82
CA ILE A 43 3.04 0.45 5.30
C ILE A 43 3.54 1.28 4.12
N ILE A 44 2.77 2.30 3.75
CA ILE A 44 3.09 3.21 2.65
C ILE A 44 3.52 4.54 3.26
N GLU A 45 4.80 4.88 3.12
CA GLU A 45 5.41 6.10 3.65
C GLU A 45 5.97 6.95 2.53
N LEU A 46 5.61 8.23 2.51
CA LEU A 46 6.28 9.22 1.68
C LEU A 46 7.33 9.96 2.52
N LYS A 47 8.59 9.85 2.12
CA LYS A 47 9.74 10.49 2.78
C LYS A 47 10.18 11.69 1.96
N THR A 48 10.18 12.87 2.58
CA THR A 48 10.57 14.15 1.94
C THR A 48 11.48 14.92 2.90
N GLY A 49 12.78 14.94 2.58
CA GLY A 49 13.81 15.44 3.50
C GLY A 49 13.78 14.68 4.84
N LYS A 50 13.47 15.38 5.93
CA LYS A 50 13.32 14.79 7.28
C LYS A 50 11.88 14.40 7.63
N LYS A 51 10.89 14.75 6.79
CA LYS A 51 9.49 14.46 7.06
C LYS A 51 9.11 13.07 6.53
N VAL A 52 8.28 12.37 7.27
CA VAL A 52 7.70 11.08 6.89
C VAL A 52 6.19 11.21 6.98
N HIS A 53 5.52 11.01 5.86
CA HIS A 53 4.06 11.03 5.76
C HIS A 53 3.59 9.59 5.61
N ARG A 54 2.90 9.07 6.63
CA ARG A 54 2.28 7.75 6.55
C ARG A 54 0.95 7.87 5.82
N LEU A 55 0.90 7.35 4.60
CA LEU A 55 -0.27 7.45 3.74
C LEU A 55 -1.30 6.40 4.12
N PHE A 56 -2.58 6.74 3.93
CA PHE A 56 -3.72 5.82 4.08
C PHE A 56 -3.77 5.11 5.45
N TYR A 57 -3.50 5.86 6.53
CA TYR A 57 -3.56 5.33 7.90
C TYR A 57 -4.59 6.06 8.77
N GLU A 58 -4.35 7.32 9.13
CA GLU A 58 -5.20 8.07 10.07
C GLU A 58 -6.42 8.69 9.37
N ASP A 59 -6.23 9.27 8.19
CA ASP A 59 -7.26 10.00 7.44
C ASP A 59 -8.02 9.14 6.42
N LEU A 60 -8.03 7.82 6.59
CA LEU A 60 -8.68 6.91 5.66
C LEU A 60 -10.17 7.23 5.47
N ASP A 61 -10.89 7.43 6.56
CA ASP A 61 -12.33 7.62 6.53
C ASP A 61 -12.73 8.90 5.80
N SER A 62 -12.02 10.01 6.05
CA SER A 62 -12.31 11.30 5.42
C SER A 62 -11.99 11.29 3.93
N ILE A 63 -10.93 10.59 3.53
CA ILE A 63 -10.47 10.52 2.14
C ILE A 63 -11.30 9.54 1.31
N PHE A 64 -11.57 8.34 1.84
CA PHE A 64 -12.17 7.24 1.06
C PHE A 64 -13.69 7.18 1.14
N LYS A 65 -14.32 7.45 2.30
CA LYS A 65 -15.77 7.20 2.45
C LYS A 65 -16.64 7.91 1.42
N PRO A 66 -16.40 9.19 1.07
CA PRO A 66 -17.17 9.86 0.01
C PRO A 66 -17.04 9.16 -1.34
N LYS A 67 -15.82 8.70 -1.68
CA LYS A 67 -15.53 8.04 -2.96
C LYS A 67 -16.06 6.60 -3.02
N ILE A 68 -16.03 5.89 -1.91
CA ILE A 68 -16.66 4.58 -1.78
C ILE A 68 -18.18 4.70 -1.91
N ALA A 69 -18.80 5.64 -1.20
CA ALA A 69 -20.25 5.88 -1.28
C ALA A 69 -20.70 6.14 -2.73
N GLU A 70 -19.95 7.00 -3.45
CA GLU A 70 -20.15 7.28 -4.87
C GLU A 70 -19.99 6.01 -5.74
N ALA A 71 -18.88 5.29 -5.58
CA ALA A 71 -18.54 4.12 -6.41
C ALA A 71 -19.52 2.93 -6.24
N PHE A 72 -20.06 2.75 -5.04
CA PHE A 72 -21.00 1.67 -4.72
C PHE A 72 -22.47 2.11 -4.74
N ASN A 73 -22.75 3.36 -5.14
CA ASN A 73 -24.09 3.96 -5.11
C ASN A 73 -24.78 3.76 -3.75
N ALA A 74 -24.04 3.97 -2.66
CA ALA A 74 -24.48 3.78 -1.29
C ALA A 74 -24.54 5.12 -0.55
N SER A 75 -25.42 5.24 0.44
CA SER A 75 -25.44 6.41 1.32
C SER A 75 -24.19 6.44 2.20
N LEU A 76 -23.63 7.63 2.48
CA LEU A 76 -22.39 7.78 3.25
C LEU A 76 -22.47 7.15 4.65
N ASN A 77 -23.63 7.20 5.30
CA ASN A 77 -23.90 6.58 6.60
C ASN A 77 -23.93 5.03 6.56
N LYS A 78 -23.98 4.43 5.37
CA LYS A 78 -23.91 2.99 5.16
C LYS A 78 -22.49 2.51 4.87
N VAL A 79 -21.53 3.42 4.64
CA VAL A 79 -20.13 3.09 4.48
C VAL A 79 -19.49 2.91 5.87
N GLY A 80 -19.21 1.67 6.21
CA GLY A 80 -18.63 1.26 7.47
C GLY A 80 -17.13 1.55 7.56
N LYS A 81 -16.43 0.73 8.34
CA LYS A 81 -14.99 0.83 8.52
C LYS A 81 -14.27 0.31 7.27
N ILE A 82 -13.29 1.07 6.82
CA ILE A 82 -12.42 0.69 5.71
C ILE A 82 -11.22 -0.10 6.28
N VAL A 83 -10.88 -1.20 5.62
CA VAL A 83 -9.68 -1.98 5.96
C VAL A 83 -8.44 -1.22 5.48
N LEU A 84 -7.32 -1.33 6.20
CA LEU A 84 -6.09 -0.67 5.74
C LEU A 84 -5.71 -1.21 4.35
N PRO A 85 -5.36 -0.34 3.39
CA PRO A 85 -5.17 -0.79 2.03
C PRO A 85 -3.90 -1.64 1.83
N THR A 86 -3.96 -2.50 0.83
CA THR A 86 -2.84 -3.27 0.30
C THR A 86 -2.27 -2.54 -0.91
N PHE A 87 -0.95 -2.35 -0.93
CA PHE A 87 -0.23 -1.70 -2.02
C PHE A 87 -0.12 -2.62 -3.23
N THR A 88 -0.41 -2.09 -4.42
CA THR A 88 -0.25 -2.80 -5.68
C THR A 88 0.90 -2.23 -6.50
N SER A 89 0.90 -0.93 -6.78
CA SER A 89 1.94 -0.28 -7.56
C SER A 89 2.00 1.23 -7.31
N ALA A 90 3.10 1.85 -7.73
CA ALA A 90 3.24 3.30 -7.74
C ALA A 90 4.11 3.76 -8.90
N SER A 91 3.84 4.97 -9.38
CA SER A 91 4.67 5.67 -10.36
C SER A 91 4.64 7.16 -10.09
N TRP A 92 5.80 7.80 -10.08
CA TRP A 92 5.86 9.26 -10.08
C TRP A 92 5.35 9.78 -11.41
N THR A 93 4.33 10.65 -11.37
CA THR A 93 3.78 11.32 -12.56
C THR A 93 4.53 12.62 -12.84
N SER A 94 5.15 13.21 -11.81
CA SER A 94 6.06 14.36 -11.89
C SER A 94 7.02 14.36 -10.69
N SER A 95 7.86 15.39 -10.53
CA SER A 95 8.64 15.58 -9.29
C SER A 95 7.77 15.92 -8.08
N GLU A 96 6.55 16.37 -8.32
CA GLU A 96 5.63 16.89 -7.30
C GLU A 96 4.53 15.91 -6.92
N GLU A 97 4.36 14.82 -7.68
CA GLU A 97 3.18 13.98 -7.57
C GLU A 97 3.49 12.50 -7.91
N VAL A 98 2.94 11.61 -7.08
CA VAL A 98 3.03 10.16 -7.24
C VAL A 98 1.63 9.56 -7.33
N GLU A 99 1.42 8.74 -8.36
CA GLU A 99 0.25 7.88 -8.47
C GLU A 99 0.51 6.60 -7.67
N ILE A 100 -0.44 6.24 -6.80
CA ILE A 100 -0.40 5.02 -5.98
C ILE A 100 -1.67 4.21 -6.25
N LYS A 101 -1.49 2.93 -6.54
CA LYS A 101 -2.57 1.97 -6.75
C LYS A 101 -2.56 0.93 -5.65
N GLY A 102 -3.76 0.53 -5.24
CA GLY A 102 -3.93 -0.50 -4.25
C GLY A 102 -5.33 -1.06 -4.22
N GLU A 103 -5.54 -1.94 -3.26
CA GLU A 103 -6.79 -2.65 -3.04
C GLU A 103 -7.16 -2.54 -1.56
N SER A 104 -8.46 -2.56 -1.27
CA SER A 104 -8.96 -2.61 0.10
C SER A 104 -10.38 -3.19 0.12
N SER A 105 -10.92 -3.34 1.31
CA SER A 105 -12.30 -3.74 1.53
C SER A 105 -12.98 -2.83 2.56
N VAL A 106 -14.31 -2.81 2.49
CA VAL A 106 -15.15 -1.96 3.31
C VAL A 106 -16.48 -2.66 3.55
N THR A 107 -17.04 -2.49 4.74
CA THR A 107 -18.39 -2.97 5.00
C THR A 107 -19.43 -1.96 4.50
N ILE A 108 -20.32 -2.36 3.60
CA ILE A 108 -21.44 -1.56 3.10
C ILE A 108 -22.74 -2.35 3.33
N ASN A 109 -23.69 -1.78 4.08
CA ASN A 109 -24.97 -2.46 4.40
C ASN A 109 -24.77 -3.91 4.90
N ASP A 110 -23.82 -4.11 5.81
CA ASP A 110 -23.46 -5.42 6.39
C ASP A 110 -22.83 -6.44 5.41
N ALA A 111 -22.64 -6.07 4.14
CA ALA A 111 -21.84 -6.83 3.18
C ALA A 111 -20.39 -6.34 3.18
N ASN A 112 -19.43 -7.28 3.03
CA ASN A 112 -18.03 -6.92 2.84
C ASN A 112 -17.77 -6.76 1.33
N GLU A 113 -17.44 -5.55 0.93
CA GLU A 113 -17.21 -5.17 -0.45
C GLU A 113 -15.72 -4.91 -0.68
N GLU A 114 -15.19 -5.43 -1.78
CA GLU A 114 -13.81 -5.19 -2.19
C GLU A 114 -13.74 -4.09 -3.25
N PHE A 115 -12.69 -3.28 -3.20
CA PHE A 115 -12.46 -2.24 -4.20
C PHE A 115 -10.98 -2.05 -4.49
N THR A 116 -10.72 -1.52 -5.68
CA THR A 116 -9.41 -1.00 -6.06
C THR A 116 -9.44 0.52 -5.99
N PHE A 117 -8.30 1.12 -5.74
CA PHE A 117 -8.18 2.57 -5.77
C PHE A 117 -6.94 3.02 -6.52
N THR A 118 -7.04 4.23 -7.06
CA THR A 118 -5.90 4.99 -7.61
C THR A 118 -5.91 6.36 -6.94
N ALA A 119 -4.84 6.66 -6.22
CA ALA A 119 -4.64 7.91 -5.51
C ALA A 119 -3.50 8.69 -6.15
N SER A 120 -3.73 9.98 -6.41
CA SER A 120 -2.66 10.91 -6.75
C SER A 120 -2.25 11.67 -5.51
N VAL A 121 -0.98 11.56 -5.11
CA VAL A 121 -0.46 12.10 -3.86
C VAL A 121 0.66 13.08 -4.15
N SER A 122 0.53 14.30 -3.63
CA SER A 122 1.57 15.32 -3.72
C SER A 122 2.83 14.92 -2.94
N LYS A 123 3.97 15.51 -3.27
CA LYS A 123 5.23 15.35 -2.52
C LYS A 123 5.14 15.78 -1.04
N LEU A 124 4.08 16.49 -0.66
CA LEU A 124 3.80 16.91 0.71
C LEU A 124 2.90 15.92 1.47
N GLY A 125 2.53 14.80 0.83
CA GLY A 125 1.69 13.75 1.42
C GLY A 125 0.19 14.02 1.34
N HIS A 126 -0.26 15.07 0.64
CA HIS A 126 -1.68 15.32 0.42
C HIS A 126 -2.23 14.50 -0.73
N VAL A 127 -3.38 13.85 -0.53
CA VAL A 127 -4.12 13.15 -1.59
C VAL A 127 -4.88 14.19 -2.41
N ASN A 128 -4.40 14.47 -3.63
CA ASN A 128 -4.99 15.44 -4.55
C ASN A 128 -6.20 14.87 -5.30
N HIS A 129 -6.14 13.58 -5.64
CA HIS A 129 -7.20 12.88 -6.35
C HIS A 129 -7.31 11.45 -5.83
N LEU A 130 -8.54 10.94 -5.75
CA LEU A 130 -8.83 9.54 -5.42
C LEU A 130 -9.94 9.03 -6.33
N SER A 131 -9.64 7.95 -7.03
CA SER A 131 -10.62 7.13 -7.75
C SER A 131 -10.76 5.78 -7.05
N VAL A 132 -12.01 5.32 -6.91
CA VAL A 132 -12.37 4.03 -6.31
C VAL A 132 -13.23 3.27 -7.29
N LEU A 133 -12.93 1.99 -7.50
CA LEU A 133 -13.66 1.11 -8.39
C LEU A 133 -14.01 -0.20 -7.66
N PRO A 134 -15.29 -0.60 -7.61
CA PRO A 134 -15.70 -1.90 -7.06
C PRO A 134 -14.98 -3.05 -7.76
N ARG A 135 -14.53 -4.04 -6.99
CA ARG A 135 -14.00 -5.29 -7.53
C ARG A 135 -15.15 -6.27 -7.70
N LYS A 136 -15.35 -6.78 -8.91
CA LYS A 136 -16.35 -7.81 -9.20
C LYS A 136 -15.89 -9.19 -8.78
#